data_AF-A0A972WJ86-F1
#
_entry.id   AF-A0A972WJ86-F1
#
_cell.length_a   1.000
_cell.length_b   1.000
_cell.length_c   1.000
_cell.angle_alpha   90.00
_cell.angle_beta   90.00
_cell.angle_gamma   90.00
#
_symmetry.space_group_name_H-M   'P 1'
#
loop_
_entity.id
_entity.type
_entity.pdbx_description
1 polymer ?
#
loop_
_entity_poly.entity_id
_entity_poly.type
_entity_poly.pdbx_seq_one_letter_code
_entity_poly.pdbx_strand_id
1 'polypeptide(L)'
;MNKAAIVEFYTRLAEGRPNPTSDLVWTNTFTLLVAVVLSAQATDVGVNRATENLFKTVDTPEKMIALGEARLKDHIKTIGLYNAKAKNVIALSHLLVSRHNSIVPNDQHALEALPGVGRKTANVVRNIAFG
;
A
#
# COMPACT_ATOMS: atom_id res chain seq x y z
N MET A 1 -20.61 15.30 20.28
CA MET A 1 -21.49 14.19 19.83
C MET A 1 -21.59 13.18 20.96
N ASN A 2 -22.77 12.68 21.31
CA ASN A 2 -22.92 11.67 22.37
C ASN A 2 -22.78 10.25 21.82
N LYS A 3 -22.67 9.25 22.71
CA LYS A 3 -22.46 7.84 22.31
C LYS A 3 -23.59 7.31 21.41
N ALA A 4 -24.84 7.66 21.69
CA ALA A 4 -25.99 7.24 20.89
C ALA A 4 -25.91 7.77 19.45
N ALA A 5 -25.55 9.04 19.27
CA ALA A 5 -25.37 9.64 17.95
C ALA A 5 -24.20 9.02 17.16
N ILE A 6 -23.11 8.60 17.84
CA ILE A 6 -22.00 7.87 17.19
C ILE A 6 -22.46 6.50 16.68
N VAL A 7 -23.23 5.75 17.48
CA VAL A 7 -23.75 4.43 17.08
C VAL A 7 -24.71 4.56 15.91
N GLU A 8 -25.64 5.51 15.97
CA GLU A 8 -26.57 5.78 14.86
C GLU A 8 -25.82 6.13 13.57
N PHE A 9 -24.79 6.98 13.66
CA PHE A 9 -23.97 7.34 12.51
C PHE A 9 -23.29 6.12 11.86
N TYR A 10 -22.63 5.26 12.64
CA TYR A 10 -22.00 4.05 12.10
C TYR A 10 -23.01 3.03 11.58
N THR A 11 -24.20 2.93 12.18
CA THR A 11 -25.27 2.05 11.71
C THR A 11 -25.71 2.42 10.29
N ARG A 12 -25.96 3.71 10.04
CA ARG A 12 -26.33 4.20 8.70
C ARG A 12 -25.21 4.02 7.68
N LEU A 13 -23.95 4.19 8.08
CA LEU A 13 -22.82 3.91 7.18
C LEU A 13 -22.74 2.43 6.80
N ALA A 14 -22.95 1.52 7.77
CA ALA A 14 -22.94 0.09 7.53
C ALA A 14 -24.10 -0.34 6.62
N GLU A 15 -25.30 0.23 6.79
CA GLU A 15 -26.44 -0.01 5.90
C GLU A 15 -26.19 0.48 4.47
N GLY A 16 -25.60 1.67 4.32
CA GLY A 16 -25.34 2.29 3.01
C GLY A 16 -24.16 1.66 2.24
N ARG A 17 -23.17 1.09 2.94
CA ARG A 17 -22.03 0.40 2.33
C ARG A 17 -21.62 -0.80 3.20
N PRO A 18 -22.27 -1.97 3.07
CA PRO A 18 -22.10 -3.12 3.97
C PRO A 18 -20.68 -3.70 4.02
N ASN A 19 -19.96 -3.68 2.90
CA ASN A 19 -18.60 -4.22 2.79
C ASN A 19 -17.68 -3.17 2.13
N PRO A 20 -17.32 -2.09 2.83
CA PRO A 20 -16.45 -1.08 2.28
C PRO A 20 -15.05 -1.65 2.10
N THR A 21 -14.45 -1.40 0.95
CA THR A 21 -13.06 -1.77 0.64
C THR A 21 -12.30 -0.54 0.15
N SER A 22 -10.98 -0.67 0.04
CA SER A 22 -10.12 0.38 -0.51
C SER A 22 -10.39 0.59 -2.00
N ASP A 23 -10.29 1.84 -2.45
CA ASP A 23 -10.39 2.20 -3.87
C ASP A 23 -9.02 2.04 -4.60
N LEU A 24 -7.96 1.67 -3.89
CA LEU A 24 -6.67 1.29 -4.49
C LEU A 24 -6.80 -0.06 -5.19
N VAL A 25 -6.25 -0.16 -6.39
CA VAL A 25 -6.19 -1.41 -7.17
C VAL A 25 -4.91 -2.17 -6.84
N TRP A 26 -5.06 -3.44 -6.46
CA TRP A 26 -3.98 -4.35 -6.08
C TRP A 26 -4.37 -5.79 -6.45
N THR A 27 -3.37 -6.67 -6.60
CA THR A 27 -3.57 -8.08 -6.98
C THR A 27 -3.20 -9.05 -5.87
N ASN A 28 -2.27 -8.66 -5.00
CA ASN A 28 -1.86 -9.40 -3.81
C ASN A 28 -1.36 -8.45 -2.70
N THR A 29 -1.08 -8.98 -1.51
CA THR A 29 -0.67 -8.19 -0.34
C THR A 29 0.57 -7.34 -0.57
N PHE A 30 1.54 -7.80 -1.37
CA PHE A 30 2.72 -7.00 -1.70
C PHE A 30 2.35 -5.79 -2.57
N THR A 31 1.55 -5.99 -3.62
CA THR A 31 1.11 -4.88 -4.48
C THR A 31 0.22 -3.88 -3.72
N LEU A 32 -0.58 -4.33 -2.74
CA LEU A 32 -1.31 -3.46 -1.83
C LEU A 32 -0.35 -2.62 -0.99
N LEU A 33 0.65 -3.23 -0.35
CA LEU A 33 1.66 -2.50 0.43
C LEU A 33 2.33 -1.42 -0.42
N VAL A 34 2.75 -1.76 -1.64
CA VAL A 34 3.35 -0.80 -2.58
C VAL A 34 2.34 0.32 -2.91
N ALA A 35 1.09 0.01 -3.25
CA ALA A 35 0.07 1.01 -3.56
C ALA A 35 -0.16 1.99 -2.40
N VAL A 36 -0.23 1.50 -1.15
CA VAL A 36 -0.42 2.34 0.03
C VAL A 36 0.82 3.21 0.31
N VAL A 37 2.03 2.70 0.08
CA VAL A 37 3.26 3.53 0.16
C VAL A 37 3.26 4.63 -0.91
N LEU A 38 2.77 4.32 -2.12
CA LEU A 38 2.67 5.30 -3.21
C LEU A 38 1.57 6.34 -3.00
N SER A 39 0.53 6.04 -2.19
CA SER A 39 -0.60 6.96 -1.96
C SER A 39 -0.30 8.15 -1.06
N ALA A 40 0.85 8.16 -0.39
CA ALA A 40 1.27 9.30 0.44
C ALA A 40 1.29 10.61 -0.39
N GLN A 41 0.42 11.57 -0.07
CA GLN A 41 0.22 12.81 -0.83
C GLN A 41 -0.09 12.59 -2.32
N ALA A 42 -0.85 11.54 -2.64
CA ALA A 42 -1.37 11.25 -3.96
C ALA A 42 -2.86 10.86 -3.87
N THR A 43 -3.57 10.93 -4.99
CA THR A 43 -4.94 10.41 -5.07
C THR A 43 -4.92 8.94 -5.47
N ASP A 44 -5.91 8.16 -5.02
CA ASP A 44 -6.02 6.74 -5.38
C ASP A 44 -6.10 6.56 -6.91
N VAL A 45 -6.82 7.45 -7.61
CA VAL A 45 -6.86 7.47 -9.09
C VAL A 45 -5.46 7.65 -9.70
N GLY A 46 -4.63 8.54 -9.14
CA GLY A 46 -3.26 8.77 -9.60
C GLY A 46 -2.35 7.56 -9.34
N VAL A 47 -2.52 6.90 -8.19
CA VAL A 47 -1.80 5.67 -7.86
C VAL A 47 -2.19 4.54 -8.80
N ASN A 48 -3.50 4.29 -8.96
CA ASN A 48 -4.02 3.23 -9.81
C ASN A 48 -3.54 3.36 -11.26
N ARG A 49 -3.49 4.59 -11.80
CA ARG A 49 -2.95 4.85 -13.14
C ARG A 49 -1.46 4.51 -13.25
N ALA A 50 -0.66 4.84 -12.24
CA ALA A 50 0.77 4.56 -12.25
C ALA A 50 1.08 3.07 -12.07
N THR A 51 0.25 2.35 -11.31
CA THR A 51 0.48 0.94 -10.98
C THR A 51 -0.18 -0.03 -11.94
N GLU A 52 -1.12 0.42 -12.79
CA GLU A 52 -1.92 -0.43 -13.68
C GLU A 52 -1.07 -1.41 -14.51
N ASN A 53 -0.04 -0.92 -15.19
CA ASN A 53 0.83 -1.77 -16.01
C ASN A 53 1.96 -2.40 -15.22
N LEU A 54 2.36 -1.78 -14.10
CA LEU A 54 3.42 -2.28 -13.22
C LEU A 54 3.00 -3.60 -12.57
N PHE A 55 1.82 -3.65 -11.95
CA PHE A 55 1.37 -4.82 -11.19
C PHE A 55 0.93 -6.02 -12.06
N LYS A 56 0.81 -5.83 -13.38
CA LYS A 56 0.60 -6.95 -14.33
C LYS A 56 1.85 -7.84 -14.44
N THR A 57 3.03 -7.28 -14.21
CA THR A 57 4.31 -7.98 -14.41
C THR A 57 5.19 -8.01 -13.17
N VAL A 58 5.00 -7.06 -12.25
CA VAL A 58 5.79 -6.88 -11.03
C VAL A 58 4.90 -6.96 -9.81
N ASP A 59 4.75 -8.18 -9.30
CA ASP A 59 3.83 -8.54 -8.22
C ASP A 59 4.54 -9.24 -7.03
N THR A 60 5.87 -9.33 -7.05
CA THR A 60 6.69 -9.84 -5.93
C THR A 60 7.84 -8.90 -5.59
N PRO A 61 8.38 -8.94 -4.35
CA PRO A 61 9.56 -8.18 -3.95
C PRO A 61 10.78 -8.41 -4.88
N GLU A 62 11.04 -9.64 -5.29
CA GLU A 62 12.16 -10.00 -6.17
C GLU A 62 12.01 -9.38 -7.55
N LYS A 63 10.80 -9.43 -8.12
CA LYS A 63 10.51 -8.78 -9.40
C LYS A 63 10.66 -7.27 -9.30
N MET A 64 10.27 -6.66 -8.16
CA MET A 64 10.44 -5.23 -7.92
C MET A 64 11.91 -4.83 -7.82
N ILE A 65 12.73 -5.64 -7.15
CA ILE A 65 14.19 -5.47 -7.11
C ILE A 65 14.79 -5.60 -8.52
N ALA A 66 14.39 -6.64 -9.27
CA ALA A 66 14.89 -6.90 -10.63
C ALA A 66 14.46 -5.81 -11.64
N LEU A 67 13.28 -5.21 -11.45
CA LEU A 67 12.85 -4.03 -12.21
C LEU A 67 13.85 -2.88 -12.03
N GLY A 68 14.24 -2.63 -10.77
CA GLY A 68 15.20 -1.61 -10.37
C GLY A 68 14.58 -0.21 -10.23
N GLU A 69 15.25 0.65 -9.47
CA GLU A 69 14.75 1.98 -9.11
C GLU A 69 14.45 2.87 -10.32
N ALA A 70 15.33 2.86 -11.34
CA ALA A 70 15.18 3.72 -12.51
C ALA A 70 13.89 3.41 -13.28
N ARG A 71 13.64 2.13 -13.59
CA ARG A 71 12.41 1.73 -14.29
C ARG A 71 11.18 1.93 -13.42
N LEU A 72 11.27 1.68 -12.11
CA LEU A 72 10.18 2.00 -11.19
C LEU A 72 9.81 3.49 -11.25
N LYS A 73 10.80 4.40 -11.23
CA LYS A 73 10.55 5.84 -11.37
C LYS A 73 9.79 6.17 -12.64
N ASP A 74 10.10 5.53 -13.77
CA ASP A 74 9.38 5.76 -15.02
C ASP A 74 7.89 5.40 -14.93
N HIS A 75 7.54 4.34 -14.20
CA HIS A 75 6.14 3.97 -13.94
C HIS A 75 5.42 4.98 -13.04
N ILE A 76 6.10 5.49 -12.00
CA ILE A 76 5.46 6.30 -10.95
C ILE A 76 5.74 7.80 -11.02
N LYS A 77 6.41 8.29 -12.07
CA LYS A 77 6.81 9.72 -12.22
C LYS A 77 5.65 10.70 -12.24
N THR A 78 4.44 10.24 -12.51
CA THR A 78 3.21 11.06 -12.47
C THR A 78 2.73 11.33 -11.04
N ILE A 79 3.32 10.69 -10.04
CA ILE A 79 2.97 10.83 -8.63
C ILE A 79 3.98 11.76 -7.93
N GLY A 80 3.50 12.62 -7.02
CA GLY A 80 4.36 13.45 -6.19
C GLY A 80 5.34 12.62 -5.35
N LEU A 81 6.55 13.15 -5.11
CA LEU A 81 7.62 12.51 -4.33
C LEU A 81 8.13 11.17 -4.90
N TYR A 82 7.92 10.92 -6.20
CA TYR A 82 8.24 9.63 -6.82
C TYR A 82 9.69 9.18 -6.63
N ASN A 83 10.64 10.12 -6.54
CA ASN A 83 12.05 9.79 -6.30
C ASN A 83 12.26 9.09 -4.95
N ALA A 84 11.75 9.69 -3.86
CA ALA A 84 11.84 9.10 -2.53
C ALA A 84 10.99 7.83 -2.42
N LYS A 85 9.81 7.82 -3.05
CA LYS A 85 8.93 6.65 -3.09
C LYS A 85 9.58 5.46 -3.78
N ALA A 86 10.20 5.65 -4.94
CA ALA A 86 10.90 4.58 -5.65
C ALA A 86 12.04 4.00 -4.80
N LYS A 87 12.86 4.86 -4.19
CA LYS A 87 13.91 4.43 -3.27
C LYS A 87 13.36 3.59 -2.11
N ASN A 88 12.28 4.04 -1.48
CA ASN A 88 11.64 3.32 -0.38
C ASN A 88 11.06 1.97 -0.83
N VAL A 89 10.37 1.92 -1.98
CA VAL A 89 9.79 0.68 -2.52
C VAL A 89 10.87 -0.36 -2.87
N ILE A 90 12.01 0.06 -3.42
CA ILE A 90 13.13 -0.85 -3.66
C ILE A 90 13.72 -1.33 -2.33
N ALA A 91 13.98 -0.41 -1.40
CA ALA A 91 14.57 -0.75 -0.10
C ALA A 91 13.67 -1.68 0.74
N LEU A 92 12.35 -1.42 0.80
CA LEU A 92 11.40 -2.29 1.50
C LEU A 92 11.32 -3.66 0.82
N SER A 93 11.41 -3.74 -0.51
CA SER A 93 11.42 -5.02 -1.23
C SER A 93 12.63 -5.86 -0.83
N HIS A 94 13.82 -5.26 -0.72
CA HIS A 94 15.01 -5.95 -0.20
C HIS A 94 14.83 -6.44 1.24
N LEU A 95 14.18 -5.68 2.11
CA LEU A 95 13.91 -6.11 3.49
C LEU A 95 12.90 -7.26 3.55
N LEU A 96 11.87 -7.25 2.71
CA LEU A 96 10.93 -8.36 2.61
C LEU A 96 11.63 -9.65 2.20
N VAL A 97 12.49 -9.61 1.17
CA VAL A 97 13.26 -10.78 0.73
C VAL A 97 14.19 -11.28 1.85
N SER A 98 14.97 -10.39 2.44
CA SER A 98 16.04 -10.79 3.38
C SER A 98 15.56 -11.13 4.79
N ARG A 99 14.45 -10.54 5.27
CA ARG A 99 14.00 -10.68 6.67
C ARG A 99 12.65 -11.35 6.82
N HIS A 100 11.85 -11.38 5.74
CA HIS A 100 10.47 -11.87 5.79
C HIS A 100 10.14 -12.91 4.72
N ASN A 101 11.16 -13.49 4.07
CA ASN A 101 11.01 -14.50 3.01
C ASN A 101 10.01 -14.06 1.92
N SER A 102 10.05 -12.78 1.56
CA SER A 102 9.19 -12.15 0.56
C SER A 102 7.69 -12.08 0.92
N ILE A 103 7.35 -12.33 2.18
CA ILE A 103 5.99 -12.23 2.71
C ILE A 103 5.82 -10.89 3.42
N VAL A 104 4.72 -10.19 3.15
CA VAL A 104 4.34 -8.99 3.91
C VAL A 104 3.90 -9.42 5.32
N PRO A 105 4.57 -8.97 6.40
CA PRO A 105 4.23 -9.42 7.74
C PRO A 105 2.90 -8.83 8.22
N ASN A 106 2.07 -9.64 8.88
CA ASN A 106 0.92 -9.15 9.65
C ASN A 106 1.35 -8.76 11.09
N ASP A 107 2.35 -7.89 11.19
CA ASP A 107 2.83 -7.35 12.46
C ASP A 107 3.05 -5.84 12.34
N GLN A 108 2.59 -5.09 13.33
CA GLN A 108 2.62 -3.64 13.30
C GLN A 108 4.06 -3.11 13.25
N HIS A 109 4.92 -3.61 14.15
CA HIS A 109 6.28 -3.13 14.29
C HIS A 109 7.15 -3.52 13.09
N ALA A 110 6.96 -4.74 12.58
CA ALA A 110 7.64 -5.21 11.38
C ALA A 110 7.27 -4.38 10.15
N LEU A 111 5.99 -4.01 9.99
CA LEU A 111 5.57 -3.11 8.92
C LEU A 111 6.15 -1.71 9.09
N GLU A 112 6.08 -1.11 10.27
CA GLU A 112 6.63 0.23 10.55
C GLU A 112 8.16 0.30 10.39
N ALA A 113 8.87 -0.83 10.47
CA ALA A 113 10.30 -0.91 10.19
C ALA A 113 10.63 -0.84 8.68
N LEU A 114 9.64 -0.99 7.78
CA LEU A 114 9.84 -0.90 6.34
C LEU A 114 9.94 0.57 5.89
N PRO A 115 10.91 0.92 5.02
CA PRO A 115 11.04 2.27 4.46
C PRO A 115 9.75 2.76 3.80
N GLY A 116 9.30 3.96 4.17
CA GLY A 116 8.07 4.56 3.65
C GLY A 116 6.77 4.07 4.32
N VAL A 117 6.85 3.18 5.31
CA VAL A 117 5.70 2.68 6.06
C VAL A 117 5.68 3.31 7.44
N GLY A 118 4.77 4.25 7.67
CA GLY A 118 4.45 4.75 9.02
C GLY A 118 3.28 4.00 9.65
N ARG A 119 2.94 4.35 10.89
CA ARG A 119 1.83 3.74 11.65
C ARG A 119 0.51 3.67 10.89
N LYS A 120 0.14 4.76 10.20
CA LYS A 120 -1.08 4.79 9.37
C LYS A 120 -1.01 3.77 8.24
N THR A 121 0.09 3.73 7.50
CA THR A 121 0.32 2.80 6.38
C THR A 121 0.23 1.36 6.88
N ALA A 122 0.88 1.03 7.99
CA ALA A 122 0.82 -0.29 8.61
C ALA A 122 -0.62 -0.68 9.00
N ASN A 123 -1.38 0.22 9.65
CA ASN A 123 -2.77 -0.02 10.01
C ASN A 123 -3.66 -0.29 8.78
N VAL A 124 -3.48 0.50 7.71
CA VAL A 124 -4.24 0.36 6.46
C VAL A 124 -3.97 -0.99 5.81
N VAL A 125 -2.68 -1.36 5.68
CA VAL A 125 -2.30 -2.66 5.09
C VAL A 125 -2.85 -3.81 5.92
N ARG A 126 -2.73 -3.73 7.25
CA ARG A 126 -3.24 -4.80 8.13
C ARG A 126 -4.74 -4.96 8.02
N ASN A 127 -5.49 -3.87 8.13
CA ASN A 127 -6.95 -3.89 8.06
C ASN A 127 -7.47 -4.43 6.72
N ILE A 128 -6.87 -4.03 5.60
CA ILE A 128 -7.33 -4.46 4.26
C ILE A 128 -6.88 -5.89 3.94
N ALA A 129 -5.63 -6.25 4.24
CA ALA A 129 -5.07 -7.53 3.83
C ALA A 129 -5.39 -8.68 4.79
N PHE A 130 -5.55 -8.39 6.08
CA PHE A 130 -5.59 -9.41 7.13
C PHE A 130 -6.81 -9.31 8.06
N GLY A 131 -7.66 -8.29 7.90
CA GLY A 131 -8.83 -8.03 8.76
C GLY A 131 -8.52 -7.20 10.00
#